data_AF-A0A3B9V765-F1
#
_entry.id   AF-A0A3B9V765-F1
#
_cell.length_a   1.000
_cell.length_b   1.000
_cell.length_c   1.000
_cell.angle_alpha   90.00
_cell.angle_beta   90.00
_cell.angle_gamma   90.00
#
_symmetry.space_group_name_H-M   'P 1'
#
loop_
_entity.id
_entity.type
_entity.pdbx_description
1 polymer ?
#
loop_
_entity_poly.entity_id
_entity_poly.type
_entity_poly.pdbx_seq_one_letter_code
_entity_poly.pdbx_strand_id
1 'polypeptide(L)'
;FSIANIETKPAKKSPSAPFTTSTLQQEASRKFGYSVAQTMRIAQGLYEDGKITYMRTDSVNLSETALAQAKKAVEQLYGKEFVNPRRYKTKSKGAQEAHEAIRPTDLGAQTIAGEGQAKRIYDLIWKRTIASQMSDALLEKTTATINISLPPNVSIGGTAEEKFVAQGEVLKFEGFLKVYLEGKDEEDEENAEGILPPLKVGEKLSRREIIATERFTHHPPRYTEATLVRKLEELGIGRPSTYAPTISTIQKRNYVVKEDREGVKRNFSCLTLKDKQITEEIKSENTGAEKAKLFPTDIGMVV
;
A
#
# COMPACT_ATOMS: atom_id res chain seq x y z
N PHE A 1 -13.49 -8.06 -32.87
CA PHE A 1 -12.39 -7.69 -31.96
C PHE A 1 -11.15 -8.41 -32.40
N SER A 2 -10.01 -7.72 -32.40
CA SER A 2 -8.73 -8.32 -32.71
C SER A 2 -7.63 -7.70 -31.85
N ILE A 3 -6.58 -8.47 -31.59
CA ILE A 3 -5.39 -7.93 -30.93
C ILE A 3 -4.70 -6.97 -31.89
N ALA A 4 -4.63 -5.69 -31.50
CA ALA A 4 -3.98 -4.63 -32.26
C ALA A 4 -2.49 -4.59 -31.98
N ASN A 5 -2.13 -4.68 -30.69
CA ASN A 5 -0.77 -4.59 -30.21
C ASN A 5 -0.62 -5.42 -28.94
N ILE A 6 0.58 -5.97 -28.74
CA ILE A 6 0.98 -6.61 -27.49
C ILE A 6 2.33 -6.01 -27.12
N GLU A 7 2.39 -5.35 -25.98
CA GLU A 7 3.63 -4.83 -25.44
C GLU A 7 3.98 -5.56 -24.16
N THR A 8 5.14 -6.22 -24.14
CA THR A 8 5.68 -6.86 -22.95
C THR A 8 6.92 -6.09 -22.50
N LYS A 9 6.90 -5.60 -21.26
CA LYS A 9 8.00 -4.82 -20.68
C LYS A 9 8.44 -5.44 -19.36
N PRO A 10 9.77 -5.50 -19.10
CA PRO A 10 10.24 -5.79 -17.76
C PRO A 10 9.79 -4.67 -16.83
N ALA A 11 9.26 -5.06 -15.68
CA ALA A 11 8.88 -4.18 -14.59
C ALA A 11 9.60 -4.63 -13.32
N LYS A 12 9.79 -3.72 -12.38
CA LYS A 12 10.37 -4.07 -11.09
C LYS A 12 9.70 -3.32 -9.96
N LYS A 13 9.53 -4.01 -8.83
CA LYS A 13 9.12 -3.40 -7.56
C LYS A 13 10.35 -3.40 -6.66
N SER A 14 10.67 -2.24 -6.09
CA SER A 14 11.79 -2.09 -5.17
C SER A 14 11.29 -2.15 -3.72
N PRO A 15 12.06 -2.72 -2.79
CA PRO A 15 11.70 -2.70 -1.38
C PRO A 15 11.70 -1.27 -0.84
N SER A 16 10.74 -1.00 0.02
CA SER A 16 10.67 0.24 0.77
C SER A 16 11.76 0.32 1.84
N ALA A 17 12.06 1.55 2.27
CA ALA A 17 13.08 1.83 3.26
C ALA A 17 12.77 1.20 4.64
N PRO A 18 13.77 0.99 5.50
CA PRO A 18 13.58 0.68 6.92
C PRO A 18 12.62 1.64 7.61
N PHE A 19 12.03 1.21 8.73
CA PHE A 19 11.02 2.02 9.40
C PHE A 19 11.60 3.31 10.00
N THR A 20 10.89 4.40 9.73
CA THR A 20 10.83 5.59 10.58
C THR A 20 9.68 5.45 11.57
N THR A 21 9.54 6.42 12.47
CA THR A 21 8.40 6.50 13.40
C THR A 21 7.05 6.57 12.67
N SER A 22 6.96 7.42 11.66
CA SER A 22 5.74 7.65 10.90
C SER A 22 5.33 6.41 10.10
N THR A 23 6.28 5.76 9.44
CA THR A 23 6.02 4.58 8.61
C THR A 23 5.70 3.35 9.45
N LEU A 24 6.31 3.20 10.64
CA LEU A 24 5.92 2.15 11.59
C LEU A 24 4.48 2.34 12.09
N GLN A 25 4.11 3.58 12.45
CA GLN A 25 2.75 3.92 12.88
C GLN A 25 1.72 3.63 11.79
N GLN A 26 2.03 3.96 10.54
CA GLN A 26 1.17 3.68 9.39
C GLN A 26 0.96 2.19 9.16
N GLU A 27 2.05 1.41 9.07
CA GLU A 27 1.94 -0.03 8.80
C GLU A 27 1.34 -0.81 9.97
N ALA A 28 1.60 -0.41 11.23
CA ALA A 28 0.95 -1.01 12.39
C ALA A 28 -0.56 -0.75 12.43
N SER A 29 -0.99 0.46 12.04
CA SER A 29 -2.42 0.78 11.90
C SER A 29 -3.06 -0.06 10.79
N ARG A 30 -2.44 -0.14 9.61
CA ARG A 30 -2.97 -0.89 8.47
C ARG A 30 -3.06 -2.39 8.73
N LYS A 31 -1.98 -2.99 9.25
CA LYS A 31 -1.88 -4.44 9.42
C LYS A 31 -2.58 -4.96 10.67
N PHE A 32 -2.61 -4.17 11.74
CA PHE A 32 -3.07 -4.64 13.05
C PHE A 32 -4.19 -3.79 13.67
N GLY A 33 -4.61 -2.69 13.02
CA GLY A 33 -5.62 -1.78 13.57
C GLY A 33 -5.15 -1.02 14.80
N TYR A 34 -3.84 -0.96 15.07
CA TYR A 34 -3.32 -0.30 16.27
C TYR A 34 -3.35 1.22 16.12
N SER A 35 -3.78 1.90 17.18
CA SER A 35 -3.63 3.36 17.26
C SER A 35 -2.15 3.78 17.24
N VAL A 36 -1.89 5.02 16.86
CA VAL A 36 -0.51 5.56 16.86
C VAL A 36 0.09 5.54 18.27
N ALA A 37 -0.73 5.84 19.29
CA ALA A 37 -0.31 5.83 20.69
C ALA A 37 0.00 4.41 21.20
N GLN A 38 -0.82 3.42 20.82
CA GLN A 38 -0.58 2.02 21.17
C GLN A 38 0.70 1.50 20.52
N THR A 39 0.91 1.77 19.23
CA THR A 39 2.14 1.40 18.52
C THR A 39 3.38 1.93 19.21
N MET A 40 3.37 3.22 19.61
CA MET A 40 4.51 3.83 20.31
C MET A 40 4.75 3.24 21.69
N ARG A 41 3.70 2.88 22.44
CA ARG A 41 3.82 2.23 23.75
C ARG A 41 4.48 0.85 23.64
N ILE A 42 4.07 0.07 22.64
CA ILE A 42 4.65 -1.27 22.40
C ILE A 42 6.12 -1.13 21.97
N ALA A 43 6.40 -0.21 21.04
CA ALA A 43 7.76 0.02 20.55
C ALA A 43 8.68 0.54 21.67
N GLN A 44 8.17 1.36 22.60
CA GLN A 44 8.90 1.77 23.81
C GLN A 44 9.33 0.54 24.63
N GLY A 45 8.41 -0.38 24.93
CA GLY A 45 8.75 -1.61 25.68
C GLY A 45 9.78 -2.48 24.95
N LEU A 46 9.64 -2.65 23.63
CA LEU A 46 10.63 -3.38 22.83
C LEU A 46 12.02 -2.71 22.85
N TYR A 47 12.08 -1.39 22.90
CA TYR A 47 13.33 -0.65 23.00
C TYR A 47 13.96 -0.81 24.40
N GLU A 48 13.17 -0.68 25.46
CA GLU A 48 13.60 -0.88 26.85
C GLU A 48 14.10 -2.31 27.11
N ASP A 49 13.49 -3.30 26.47
CA ASP A 49 13.92 -4.71 26.48
C ASP A 49 15.13 -4.99 25.57
N GLY A 50 15.68 -3.95 24.92
CA GLY A 50 16.85 -4.04 24.04
C GLY A 50 16.59 -4.82 22.74
N LYS A 51 15.33 -4.95 22.29
CA LYS A 51 14.95 -5.73 21.09
C LYS A 51 15.02 -4.90 19.81
N ILE A 52 14.73 -3.62 19.87
CA ILE A 52 14.77 -2.71 18.72
C ILE A 52 15.61 -1.46 19.04
N THR A 53 16.05 -0.75 18.00
CA THR A 53 16.63 0.58 18.11
C THR A 53 15.59 1.62 18.54
N TYR A 54 16.04 2.84 18.85
CA TYR A 54 15.16 3.90 19.33
C TYR A 54 14.03 4.23 18.35
N MET A 55 12.78 4.09 18.81
CA MET A 55 11.57 4.14 17.99
C MET A 55 11.10 5.55 17.62
N ARG A 56 11.75 6.62 18.11
CA ARG A 56 11.46 8.01 17.74
C ARG A 56 12.57 8.56 16.85
N THR A 57 12.52 8.15 15.60
CA THR A 57 13.47 8.48 14.54
C THR A 57 12.74 8.87 13.26
N ASP A 58 13.31 9.83 12.53
CA ASP A 58 12.97 10.16 11.15
C ASP A 58 14.01 9.60 10.16
N SER A 59 14.99 8.85 10.66
CA SER A 59 16.05 8.25 9.87
C SER A 59 15.64 6.92 9.27
N VAL A 60 16.05 6.70 8.03
CA VAL A 60 15.96 5.40 7.33
C VAL A 60 17.32 4.71 7.23
N ASN A 61 18.35 5.30 7.84
CA ASN A 61 19.72 4.81 7.75
C ASN A 61 19.93 3.54 8.58
N LEU A 62 20.77 2.63 8.09
CA LEU A 62 21.25 1.46 8.83
C LEU A 62 22.77 1.56 8.98
N SER A 63 23.28 1.24 10.17
CA SER A 63 24.71 1.15 10.44
C SER A 63 25.38 0.05 9.61
N GLU A 64 26.70 0.14 9.43
CA GLU A 64 27.48 -0.91 8.75
C GLU A 64 27.26 -2.29 9.37
N THR A 65 27.19 -2.35 10.70
CA THR A 65 26.93 -3.58 11.45
C THR A 65 25.56 -4.15 11.10
N ALA A 66 24.52 -3.30 11.05
CA ALA A 66 23.17 -3.73 10.68
C ALA A 66 23.09 -4.19 9.22
N LEU A 67 23.74 -3.49 8.29
CA LEU A 67 23.82 -3.88 6.88
C LEU A 67 24.49 -5.25 6.70
N ALA A 68 25.59 -5.49 7.43
CA ALA A 68 26.30 -6.77 7.39
C ALA A 68 25.44 -7.91 7.98
N GLN A 69 24.76 -7.68 9.11
CA GLN A 69 23.85 -8.68 9.68
C GLN A 69 22.65 -8.95 8.77
N ALA A 70 22.03 -7.93 8.19
CA ALA A 70 20.92 -8.08 7.25
C ALA A 70 21.34 -8.90 6.03
N LYS A 71 22.50 -8.58 5.43
CA LYS A 71 23.07 -9.34 4.31
C LYS A 71 23.21 -10.83 4.68
N LYS A 72 23.81 -11.12 5.83
CA LYS A 72 24.00 -12.49 6.31
C LYS A 72 22.66 -13.21 6.53
N ALA A 73 21.70 -12.55 7.17
CA ALA A 73 20.37 -13.12 7.42
C ALA A 73 19.63 -13.40 6.12
N VAL A 74 19.67 -12.49 5.14
CA VAL A 74 19.04 -12.68 3.83
C VAL A 74 19.69 -13.87 3.10
N GLU A 75 21.02 -13.93 3.06
CA GLU A 75 21.75 -15.01 2.40
C GLU A 75 21.44 -16.38 3.01
N GLN A 76 21.40 -16.46 4.35
CA GLN A 76 21.13 -17.70 5.08
C GLN A 76 19.68 -18.19 4.94
N LEU A 77 18.71 -17.28 4.87
CA LEU A 77 17.28 -17.64 4.90
C LEU A 77 16.66 -17.77 3.51
N TYR A 78 17.14 -16.97 2.55
CA TYR A 78 16.50 -16.85 1.24
C TYR A 78 17.43 -17.18 0.07
N GLY A 79 18.75 -17.17 0.28
CA GLY A 79 19.74 -17.43 -0.77
C GLY A 79 20.43 -16.15 -1.27
N LYS A 80 21.56 -16.34 -1.95
CA LYS A 80 22.46 -15.27 -2.39
C LYS A 80 21.81 -14.36 -3.45
N GLU A 81 20.91 -14.89 -4.26
CA GLU A 81 20.15 -14.17 -5.29
C GLU A 81 19.17 -13.13 -4.71
N PHE A 82 18.77 -13.31 -3.45
CA PHE A 82 17.91 -12.36 -2.74
C PHE A 82 18.69 -11.23 -2.07
N VAL A 83 20.01 -11.27 -2.05
CA VAL A 83 20.86 -10.27 -1.37
C VAL A 83 21.09 -9.06 -2.27
N ASN A 84 20.62 -7.89 -1.84
CA ASN A 84 20.96 -6.62 -2.47
C ASN A 84 21.04 -5.50 -1.41
N PRO A 85 22.19 -5.32 -0.73
CA PRO A 85 22.33 -4.32 0.33
C PRO A 85 22.10 -2.91 -0.20
N ARG A 86 21.26 -2.15 0.49
CA ARG A 86 20.85 -0.79 0.10
C ARG A 86 21.12 0.20 1.22
N ARG A 87 21.64 1.35 0.81
CA ARG A 87 21.74 2.52 1.68
C ARG A 87 20.61 3.48 1.36
N TYR A 88 19.68 3.60 2.30
CA TYR A 88 18.62 4.59 2.25
C TYR A 88 19.11 5.87 2.91
N LYS A 89 18.77 7.01 2.31
CA LYS A 89 19.09 8.34 2.85
C LYS A 89 17.81 9.08 3.17
N THR A 90 17.79 9.70 4.33
CA THR A 90 16.70 10.58 4.76
C THR A 90 16.68 11.84 3.87
N LYS A 91 15.48 12.27 3.45
CA LYS A 91 15.32 13.43 2.54
C LYS A 91 14.81 14.70 3.24
N SER A 92 14.41 14.61 4.50
CA SER A 92 13.83 15.73 5.26
C SER A 92 14.92 16.73 5.67
N LYS A 93 14.72 18.01 5.32
CA LYS A 93 15.66 19.15 5.49
C LYS A 93 16.06 19.50 6.94
N GLY A 94 15.63 18.73 7.94
CA GLY A 94 15.92 18.96 9.36
C GLY A 94 15.96 17.68 10.18
N ALA A 95 16.24 16.55 9.52
CA ALA A 95 16.34 15.25 10.18
C ALA A 95 17.53 15.21 11.13
N GLN A 96 17.35 14.54 12.27
CA GLN A 96 18.47 14.25 13.16
C GLN A 96 19.26 13.08 12.55
N GLU A 97 20.11 13.38 11.56
CA GLU A 97 20.83 12.39 10.73
C GLU A 97 21.78 11.47 11.52
N ALA A 98 22.07 11.77 12.78
CA ALA A 98 22.87 10.92 13.66
C ALA A 98 22.13 9.67 14.17
N HIS A 99 20.83 9.53 13.90
CA HIS A 99 20.03 8.40 14.37
C HIS A 99 19.88 7.32 13.32
N GLU A 100 19.67 6.10 13.79
CA GLU A 100 19.40 4.93 12.96
C GLU A 100 17.89 4.75 12.73
N ALA A 101 17.52 3.98 11.73
CA ALA A 101 16.15 3.52 11.52
C ALA A 101 15.66 2.63 12.68
N ILE A 102 14.35 2.45 12.77
CA ILE A 102 13.74 1.47 13.67
C ILE A 102 13.97 0.07 13.09
N ARG A 103 14.83 -0.71 13.75
CA ARG A 103 15.22 -2.07 13.35
C ARG A 103 15.46 -2.94 14.58
N PRO A 104 15.52 -4.28 14.44
CA PRO A 104 16.00 -5.15 15.50
C PRO A 104 17.44 -4.82 15.88
N THR A 105 17.78 -4.95 17.16
CA THR A 105 19.16 -4.81 17.65
C THR A 105 20.05 -5.98 17.17
N ASP A 106 19.47 -7.18 17.13
CA ASP A 106 20.02 -8.40 16.54
C ASP A 106 19.11 -8.89 15.41
N LEU A 107 19.61 -8.88 14.16
CA LEU A 107 18.86 -9.36 12.99
C LEU A 107 18.89 -10.89 12.83
N GLY A 108 19.74 -11.60 13.57
CA GLY A 108 19.71 -13.06 13.65
C GLY A 108 18.50 -13.58 14.44
N ALA A 109 17.99 -12.79 15.39
CA ALA A 109 16.76 -13.07 16.11
C ALA A 109 15.54 -12.76 15.22
N GLN A 110 15.04 -13.75 14.48
CA GLN A 110 13.86 -13.56 13.61
C GLN A 110 12.57 -13.29 14.39
N THR A 111 12.54 -13.70 15.66
CA THR A 111 11.38 -13.57 16.53
C THR A 111 11.82 -13.33 17.96
N ILE A 112 10.89 -12.87 18.79
CA ILE A 112 11.07 -12.73 20.23
C ILE A 112 10.18 -13.73 20.98
N ALA A 113 10.60 -14.10 22.19
CA ALA A 113 9.82 -14.94 23.08
C ALA A 113 8.50 -14.26 23.48
N GLY A 114 7.52 -15.07 23.85
CA GLY A 114 6.17 -14.62 24.19
C GLY A 114 5.22 -14.57 23.00
N GLU A 115 4.04 -14.00 23.25
CA GLU A 115 2.95 -13.85 22.29
C GLU A 115 2.34 -12.45 22.38
N GLY A 116 1.44 -12.11 21.44
CA GLY A 116 0.68 -10.86 21.49
C GLY A 116 1.31 -9.69 20.72
N GLN A 117 1.02 -8.46 21.18
CA GLN A 117 1.20 -7.25 20.38
C GLN A 117 2.69 -6.88 20.18
N ALA A 118 3.54 -7.10 21.19
CA ALA A 118 4.98 -6.87 21.10
C ALA A 118 5.63 -7.74 20.01
N LYS A 119 5.30 -9.04 19.97
CA LYS A 119 5.79 -9.96 18.94
C LYS A 119 5.35 -9.55 17.53
N ARG A 120 4.11 -9.07 17.36
CA ARG A 120 3.60 -8.58 16.07
C ARG A 120 4.34 -7.33 15.59
N ILE A 121 4.61 -6.37 16.47
CA ILE A 121 5.38 -5.16 16.13
C ILE A 121 6.84 -5.52 15.83
N TYR A 122 7.44 -6.41 16.62
CA TYR A 122 8.80 -6.87 16.36
C TYR A 122 8.91 -7.58 15.00
N ASP A 123 8.01 -8.53 14.71
CA ASP A 123 7.96 -9.24 13.42
C ASP A 123 7.81 -8.28 12.25
N LEU A 124 6.93 -7.29 12.39
CA LEU A 124 6.76 -6.20 11.41
C LEU A 124 8.08 -5.46 11.17
N ILE A 125 8.75 -5.02 12.24
CA ILE A 125 10.04 -4.30 12.16
C ILE A 125 11.14 -5.18 11.56
N TRP A 126 11.23 -6.45 11.95
CA TRP A 126 12.23 -7.38 11.46
C TRP A 126 12.05 -7.63 9.95
N LYS A 127 10.83 -7.97 9.51
CA LYS A 127 10.52 -8.23 8.09
C LYS A 127 10.79 -7.01 7.23
N ARG A 128 10.41 -5.81 7.68
CA ARG A 128 10.68 -4.56 6.97
C ARG A 128 12.18 -4.31 6.83
N THR A 129 12.95 -4.53 7.89
CA THR A 129 14.40 -4.33 7.88
C THR A 129 15.07 -5.28 6.89
N ILE A 130 14.73 -6.58 6.95
CA ILE A 130 15.26 -7.60 6.05
C ILE A 130 14.88 -7.33 4.61
N ALA A 131 13.60 -7.09 4.33
CA ALA A 131 13.11 -6.79 2.98
C ALA A 131 13.81 -5.56 2.36
N SER A 132 14.12 -4.53 3.15
CA SER A 132 14.85 -3.35 2.67
C SER A 132 16.24 -3.68 2.09
N GLN A 133 16.83 -4.80 2.48
CA GLN A 133 18.16 -5.25 2.06
C GLN A 133 18.10 -6.39 1.02
N MET A 134 16.90 -6.67 0.51
CA MET A 134 16.67 -7.70 -0.49
C MET A 134 16.66 -7.14 -1.93
N SER A 135 16.85 -8.04 -2.88
CA SER A 135 16.72 -7.79 -4.32
C SER A 135 15.33 -7.26 -4.70
N ASP A 136 15.26 -6.51 -5.81
CA ASP A 136 13.99 -6.08 -6.40
C ASP A 136 13.14 -7.30 -6.75
N ALA A 137 11.82 -7.18 -6.66
CA ALA A 137 10.93 -8.14 -7.31
C ALA A 137 10.90 -7.82 -8.81
N LEU A 138 11.14 -8.83 -9.65
CA LEU A 138 11.16 -8.69 -11.10
C LEU A 138 9.84 -9.21 -11.65
N LEU A 139 9.17 -8.40 -12.45
CA LEU A 139 7.88 -8.69 -13.04
C LEU A 139 7.97 -8.47 -14.55
N GLU A 140 7.08 -9.12 -15.27
CA GLU A 140 6.89 -8.90 -16.70
C GLU A 140 5.45 -8.44 -16.89
N LYS A 141 5.30 -7.19 -17.34
CA LYS A 141 3.99 -6.58 -17.58
C LYS A 141 3.67 -6.68 -19.06
N THR A 142 2.54 -7.30 -19.37
CA THR A 142 2.00 -7.38 -20.73
C THR A 142 0.78 -6.49 -20.83
N THR A 143 0.79 -5.57 -21.80
CA THR A 143 -0.37 -4.74 -22.16
C THR A 143 -0.83 -5.16 -23.55
N ALA A 144 -2.05 -5.69 -23.64
CA ALA A 144 -2.70 -6.04 -24.89
C ALA A 144 -3.72 -4.95 -25.24
N THR A 145 -3.55 -4.34 -26.41
CA THR A 145 -4.52 -3.40 -26.98
C THR A 145 -5.42 -4.15 -27.96
N ILE A 146 -6.73 -4.03 -27.78
CA ILE A 146 -7.74 -4.77 -28.53
C ILE A 146 -8.54 -3.78 -29.38
N ASN A 147 -8.49 -3.96 -30.70
CA ASN A 147 -9.27 -3.17 -31.65
C ASN A 147 -10.72 -3.62 -31.68
N ILE A 148 -11.59 -2.62 -31.84
CA ILE A 148 -13.01 -2.78 -32.10
C ILE A 148 -13.22 -2.60 -33.61
N SER A 149 -14.00 -3.50 -34.21
CA SER A 149 -14.42 -3.35 -35.62
C SER A 149 -15.80 -2.72 -35.62
N LEU A 150 -15.89 -1.43 -35.95
CA LEU A 150 -17.15 -0.72 -36.08
C LEU A 150 -17.69 -0.82 -37.52
N PRO A 151 -19.02 -0.85 -37.71
CA PRO A 151 -19.62 -0.68 -39.03
C PRO A 151 -19.24 0.67 -39.66
N PRO A 152 -19.15 0.78 -41.00
CA PRO A 152 -18.69 1.99 -41.69
C PRO A 152 -19.44 3.28 -41.35
N ASN A 153 -20.68 3.18 -40.87
CA ASN A 153 -21.58 4.29 -40.59
C ASN A 153 -21.81 4.51 -39.08
N VAL A 154 -20.98 3.92 -38.23
CA VAL A 154 -21.04 4.09 -36.77
C VAL A 154 -19.74 4.74 -36.32
N SER A 155 -19.84 5.98 -35.84
CA SER A 155 -18.79 6.64 -35.08
C SER A 155 -19.29 6.81 -33.65
N ILE A 156 -18.46 6.44 -32.66
CA ILE A 156 -18.77 6.74 -31.27
C ILE A 156 -18.32 8.18 -31.05
N GLY A 157 -19.25 9.11 -30.87
CA GLY A 157 -18.90 10.50 -30.56
C GLY A 157 -18.09 10.59 -29.27
N GLY A 158 -16.95 11.29 -29.29
CA GLY A 158 -16.10 11.48 -28.11
C GLY A 158 -14.63 11.74 -28.45
N THR A 159 -13.80 11.90 -27.41
CA THR A 159 -12.35 12.12 -27.50
C THR A 159 -11.52 10.88 -27.17
N ALA A 160 -12.15 9.78 -26.77
CA ALA A 160 -11.47 8.55 -26.35
C ALA A 160 -11.11 7.66 -27.54
N GLU A 161 -9.95 6.99 -27.48
CA GLU A 161 -9.61 5.94 -28.45
C GLU A 161 -10.57 4.75 -28.31
N GLU A 162 -11.13 4.29 -29.43
CA GLU A 162 -12.09 3.18 -29.50
C GLU A 162 -11.40 1.80 -29.36
N LYS A 163 -10.72 1.56 -28.24
CA LYS A 163 -9.95 0.35 -27.97
C LYS A 163 -10.21 -0.17 -26.56
N PHE A 164 -10.18 -1.49 -26.41
CA PHE A 164 -10.06 -2.12 -25.09
C PHE A 164 -8.59 -2.32 -24.74
N VAL A 165 -8.27 -2.22 -23.45
CA VAL A 165 -6.92 -2.49 -22.93
C VAL A 165 -7.03 -3.58 -21.88
N ALA A 166 -6.23 -4.63 -22.04
CA ALA A 166 -6.05 -5.67 -21.03
C ALA A 166 -4.60 -5.63 -20.54
N GLN A 167 -4.40 -5.69 -19.23
CA GLN A 167 -3.08 -5.75 -18.62
C GLN A 167 -2.93 -7.05 -17.85
N GLY A 168 -1.76 -7.66 -17.93
CA GLY A 168 -1.37 -8.77 -17.09
C GLY A 168 0.04 -8.59 -16.56
N GLU A 169 0.32 -9.25 -15.45
CA GLU A 169 1.60 -9.23 -14.78
C GLU A 169 2.01 -10.67 -14.41
N VAL A 170 3.26 -11.03 -14.71
CA VAL A 170 3.85 -12.30 -14.29
C VAL A 170 5.05 -12.01 -13.41
N LEU A 171 5.05 -12.55 -12.19
CA LEU A 171 6.19 -12.48 -11.28
C LEU A 171 7.30 -13.40 -11.79
N LYS A 172 8.44 -12.81 -12.19
CA LYS A 172 9.62 -13.56 -12.66
C LYS A 172 10.57 -13.88 -11.51
N PHE A 173 10.64 -13.00 -10.52
CA PHE A 173 11.43 -13.19 -9.31
C PHE A 173 10.80 -12.43 -8.15
N GLU A 174 10.56 -13.11 -7.03
CA GLU A 174 9.84 -12.53 -5.87
C GLU A 174 10.63 -11.40 -5.20
N GLY A 175 11.97 -11.50 -5.16
CA GLY A 175 12.81 -10.55 -4.43
C GLY A 175 12.31 -10.34 -2.99
N PHE A 176 12.22 -9.08 -2.57
CA PHE A 176 11.75 -8.71 -1.24
C PHE A 176 10.28 -9.11 -0.92
N LEU A 177 9.44 -9.36 -1.93
CA LEU A 177 8.02 -9.70 -1.74
C LEU A 177 7.84 -11.04 -1.00
N LYS A 178 8.87 -11.90 -1.03
CA LYS A 178 8.92 -13.15 -0.28
C LYS A 178 8.80 -12.96 1.24
N VAL A 179 9.16 -11.77 1.74
CA VAL A 179 9.24 -11.46 3.18
C VAL A 179 8.24 -10.38 3.58
N TYR A 180 8.05 -9.38 2.73
CA TYR A 180 7.30 -8.20 3.09
C TYR A 180 6.51 -7.61 1.93
N LEU A 181 5.20 -7.46 2.13
CA LEU A 181 4.31 -6.66 1.32
C LEU A 181 3.82 -5.48 2.16
N GLU A 182 3.97 -4.25 1.69
CA GLU A 182 3.30 -3.10 2.30
C GLU A 182 1.78 -3.29 2.26
N GLY A 183 1.08 -2.82 3.29
CA GLY A 183 -0.36 -2.67 3.18
C GLY A 183 -0.68 -1.62 2.11
N LYS A 184 -1.55 -1.94 1.16
CA LYS A 184 -2.21 -0.94 0.32
C LYS A 184 -3.34 -0.31 1.16
N ASP A 185 -3.61 0.98 0.97
CA ASP A 185 -4.82 1.57 1.54
C ASP A 185 -6.05 0.95 0.82
N GLU A 186 -7.19 0.83 1.49
CA GLU A 186 -8.42 0.17 0.98
C GLU A 186 -8.93 0.74 -0.37
N GLU A 187 -8.36 1.84 -0.84
CA GLU A 187 -8.77 2.57 -2.06
C GLU A 187 -7.98 2.19 -3.32
N ASP A 188 -6.95 1.31 -3.23
CA ASP A 188 -6.07 0.96 -4.36
C ASP A 188 -6.42 -0.39 -5.05
N GLU A 189 -7.60 -0.98 -4.78
CA GLU A 189 -7.94 -2.36 -5.18
C GLU A 189 -8.45 -2.56 -6.62
N GLU A 190 -8.44 -1.54 -7.49
CA GLU A 190 -9.04 -1.66 -8.84
C GLU A 190 -8.11 -2.14 -9.98
N ASN A 191 -6.98 -2.78 -9.68
CA ASN A 191 -6.23 -3.51 -10.71
C ASN A 191 -6.34 -5.00 -10.48
N ALA A 192 -7.15 -5.67 -11.29
CA ALA A 192 -7.17 -7.13 -11.39
C ALA A 192 -5.79 -7.60 -11.86
N GLU A 193 -4.90 -7.86 -10.90
CA GLU A 193 -3.61 -8.50 -11.09
C GLU A 193 -3.89 -9.94 -11.60
N GLY A 194 -3.59 -10.20 -12.87
CA GLY A 194 -3.88 -11.48 -13.50
C GLY A 194 -2.87 -11.81 -14.61
N ILE A 195 -2.78 -13.10 -14.92
CA ILE A 195 -1.96 -13.59 -16.03
C ILE A 195 -2.81 -13.52 -17.29
N LEU A 196 -2.35 -12.79 -18.31
CA LEU A 196 -2.96 -12.87 -19.63
C LEU A 196 -2.57 -14.21 -20.28
N PRO A 197 -3.51 -14.87 -20.99
CA PRO A 197 -3.16 -16.05 -21.78
C PRO A 197 -2.15 -15.68 -22.89
N PRO A 198 -1.50 -16.65 -23.53
CA PRO A 198 -0.71 -16.38 -24.73
C PRO A 198 -1.59 -15.72 -25.80
N LEU A 199 -1.17 -14.56 -26.30
CA LEU A 199 -1.88 -13.78 -27.33
C LEU A 199 -0.97 -13.56 -28.54
N LYS A 200 -1.56 -13.38 -29.72
CA LYS A 200 -0.83 -12.99 -30.94
C LYS A 200 -1.42 -11.72 -31.56
N VAL A 201 -0.56 -10.85 -32.10
CA VAL A 201 -1.03 -9.68 -32.87
C VAL A 201 -1.84 -10.16 -34.08
N GLY A 202 -2.99 -9.52 -34.32
CA GLY A 202 -3.94 -9.90 -35.36
C GLY A 202 -4.89 -11.04 -34.97
N GLU A 203 -4.70 -11.68 -33.81
CA GLU A 203 -5.59 -12.73 -33.33
C GLU A 203 -7.03 -12.23 -33.19
N LYS A 204 -7.98 -13.00 -33.73
CA LYS A 204 -9.41 -12.69 -33.64
C LYS A 204 -9.94 -13.13 -32.29
N LEU A 205 -10.57 -12.20 -31.58
CA LEU A 205 -11.20 -12.47 -30.30
C LEU A 205 -12.71 -12.60 -30.45
N SER A 206 -13.26 -13.63 -29.80
CA SER A 206 -14.70 -13.81 -29.66
C SER A 206 -15.18 -13.11 -28.39
N ARG A 207 -16.07 -12.13 -28.57
CA ARG A 207 -16.73 -11.45 -27.46
C ARG A 207 -17.76 -12.38 -26.82
N ARG A 208 -17.64 -12.61 -25.51
CA ARG A 208 -18.65 -13.35 -24.73
C ARG A 208 -19.79 -12.42 -24.30
N GLU A 209 -19.44 -11.34 -23.63
CA GLU A 209 -20.35 -10.28 -23.20
C GLU A 209 -19.63 -8.93 -23.18
N ILE A 210 -20.38 -7.83 -23.14
CA ILE A 210 -19.88 -6.50 -22.80
C ILE A 210 -20.73 -6.00 -21.64
N ILE A 211 -20.07 -5.50 -20.60
CA ILE A 211 -20.72 -4.93 -19.43
C ILE A 211 -20.35 -3.45 -19.38
N ALA A 212 -21.36 -2.58 -19.41
CA ALA A 212 -21.19 -1.17 -19.10
C ALA A 212 -21.76 -0.94 -17.69
N THR A 213 -20.89 -0.53 -16.77
CA THR A 213 -21.25 -0.27 -15.38
C THR A 213 -21.21 1.22 -15.14
N GLU A 214 -22.32 1.79 -14.66
CA GLU A 214 -22.35 3.15 -14.15
C GLU A 214 -21.44 3.25 -12.92
N ARG A 215 -20.53 4.22 -12.93
CA ARG A 215 -19.59 4.49 -11.84
C ARG A 215 -19.72 5.95 -11.43
N PHE A 216 -19.41 6.21 -10.16
CA PHE A 216 -19.48 7.54 -9.59
C PHE A 216 -18.13 7.91 -8.99
N THR A 217 -17.84 9.20 -8.96
CA THR A 217 -16.65 9.71 -8.30
C THR A 217 -16.76 9.55 -6.78
N HIS A 218 -15.65 9.23 -6.15
CA HIS A 218 -15.53 9.22 -4.69
C HIS A 218 -15.08 10.60 -4.20
N HIS A 219 -15.55 11.01 -3.03
CA HIS A 219 -14.98 12.17 -2.33
C HIS A 219 -13.60 11.79 -1.78
N PRO A 220 -12.70 12.77 -1.53
CA PRO A 220 -11.46 12.50 -0.82
C PRO A 220 -11.74 11.79 0.51
N PRO A 221 -11.00 10.73 0.84
CA PRO A 221 -11.25 9.97 2.06
C PRO A 221 -10.91 10.79 3.30
N ARG A 222 -11.59 10.51 4.40
CA ARG A 222 -11.19 11.07 5.69
C ARG A 222 -9.90 10.44 6.20
N TYR A 223 -9.24 11.16 7.10
CA TYR A 223 -8.03 10.70 7.75
C TYR A 223 -8.34 9.65 8.83
N THR A 224 -7.65 8.52 8.77
CA THR A 224 -7.30 7.71 9.95
C THR A 224 -6.20 8.39 10.75
N GLU A 225 -5.91 7.90 11.96
CA GLU A 225 -4.72 8.38 12.71
C GLU A 225 -3.43 8.24 11.87
N ALA A 226 -3.25 7.09 11.19
CA ALA A 226 -2.08 6.81 10.36
C ALA A 226 -1.94 7.75 9.14
N THR A 227 -3.03 7.96 8.41
CA THR A 227 -3.01 8.86 7.24
C THR A 227 -2.88 10.33 7.65
N LEU A 228 -3.34 10.70 8.86
CA LEU A 228 -3.05 12.01 9.45
C LEU A 228 -1.56 12.15 9.80
N VAL A 229 -0.91 11.13 10.38
CA VAL A 229 0.55 11.14 10.60
C VAL A 229 1.31 11.34 9.29
N ARG A 230 0.93 10.60 8.23
CA ARG A 230 1.51 10.77 6.90
C ARG A 230 1.37 12.23 6.44
N LYS A 231 0.17 12.80 6.58
CA LYS A 231 -0.10 14.17 6.14
C LYS A 231 0.70 15.20 6.93
N LEU A 232 0.81 15.02 8.25
CA LEU A 232 1.62 15.88 9.12
C LEU A 232 3.10 15.85 8.70
N GLU A 233 3.65 14.66 8.44
CA GLU A 233 5.02 14.48 7.97
C GLU A 233 5.26 15.14 6.60
N GLU A 234 4.37 14.92 5.63
CA GLU A 234 4.45 15.55 4.29
C GLU A 234 4.47 17.08 4.37
N LEU A 235 3.69 17.66 5.28
CA LEU A 235 3.63 19.11 5.50
C LEU A 235 4.78 19.63 6.37
N GLY A 236 5.65 18.76 6.90
CA GLY A 236 6.72 19.14 7.83
C GLY A 236 6.20 19.61 9.20
N ILE A 237 4.97 19.25 9.56
CA ILE A 237 4.32 19.61 10.81
C ILE A 237 4.49 18.46 11.81
N GLY A 238 5.05 18.77 12.97
CA GLY A 238 5.37 17.76 13.97
C GLY A 238 6.72 17.08 13.71
N ARG A 239 6.95 16.02 14.47
CA ARG A 239 8.19 15.23 14.59
C ARG A 239 7.84 13.85 15.13
N PRO A 240 8.74 12.85 15.00
CA PRO A 240 8.62 11.54 15.65
C PRO A 240 8.07 11.55 17.08
N SER A 241 8.53 12.49 17.91
CA SER A 241 8.12 12.63 19.31
C SER A 241 6.73 13.24 19.51
N THR A 242 6.14 13.87 18.49
CA THR A 242 4.91 14.67 18.61
C THR A 242 3.71 14.11 17.84
N TYR A 243 3.90 13.23 16.86
CA TYR A 243 2.78 12.67 16.08
C TYR A 243 1.68 12.04 16.96
N ALA A 244 2.04 11.05 17.78
CA ALA A 244 1.08 10.39 18.66
C ALA A 244 0.52 11.30 19.77
N PRO A 245 1.33 12.13 20.47
CA PRO A 245 0.81 13.10 21.43
C PRO A 245 -0.15 14.13 20.83
N THR A 246 0.14 14.66 19.63
CA THR A 246 -0.75 15.62 18.95
C THR A 246 -2.10 14.98 18.66
N ILE A 247 -2.11 13.81 18.02
CA ILE A 247 -3.33 13.06 17.68
C ILE A 247 -4.11 12.68 18.94
N SER A 248 -3.42 12.29 20.02
CA SER A 248 -4.05 11.96 21.29
C SER A 248 -4.65 13.21 21.97
N THR A 249 -4.00 14.36 21.84
CA THR A 249 -4.45 15.62 22.45
C THR A 249 -5.71 16.14 21.79
N ILE A 250 -5.75 16.17 20.45
CA ILE A 250 -6.94 16.65 19.71
C ILE A 250 -8.15 15.74 19.94
N GLN A 251 -7.95 14.42 20.13
CA GLN A 251 -9.00 13.49 20.52
C GLN A 251 -9.43 13.70 21.98
N LYS A 252 -8.48 13.79 22.92
CA LYS A 252 -8.78 13.97 24.36
C LYS A 252 -9.51 15.29 24.65
N ARG A 253 -9.22 16.35 23.89
CA ARG A 253 -9.91 17.65 23.95
C ARG A 253 -11.23 17.66 23.19
N ASN A 254 -11.63 16.52 22.62
CA ASN A 254 -12.86 16.36 21.86
C ASN A 254 -12.96 17.30 20.66
N TYR A 255 -11.84 17.70 20.03
CA TYR A 255 -11.86 18.44 18.76
C TYR A 255 -12.16 17.50 17.60
N VAL A 256 -11.66 16.26 17.69
CA VAL A 256 -11.97 15.20 16.74
C VAL A 256 -12.36 13.93 17.48
N VAL A 257 -13.24 13.16 16.88
CA VAL A 257 -13.63 11.83 17.35
C VAL A 257 -13.26 10.79 16.29
N LYS A 258 -12.89 9.59 16.75
CA LYS A 258 -12.67 8.45 15.86
C LYS A 258 -13.92 7.59 15.86
N GLU A 259 -14.53 7.45 14.70
CA GLU A 259 -15.82 6.76 14.54
C GLU A 259 -15.82 5.86 13.33
N ASP A 260 -16.70 4.86 13.38
CA ASP A 260 -17.17 4.12 12.22
C ASP A 260 -18.51 4.74 11.80
N ARG A 261 -18.68 5.02 10.51
CA ARG A 261 -19.95 5.44 9.92
C ARG A 261 -20.35 4.46 8.85
N GLU A 262 -21.57 3.94 8.99
CA GLU A 262 -22.13 3.04 8.00
C GLU A 262 -22.35 3.80 6.68
N GLY A 263 -22.04 3.10 5.59
CA GLY A 263 -22.35 3.60 4.26
C GLY A 263 -23.85 3.56 3.98
N VAL A 264 -24.24 4.28 2.95
CA VAL A 264 -25.60 4.24 2.41
C VAL A 264 -25.63 3.40 1.14
N LYS A 265 -26.71 2.64 0.94
CA LYS A 265 -26.94 1.95 -0.33
C LYS A 265 -27.27 2.97 -1.41
N ARG A 266 -26.58 2.86 -2.54
CA ARG A 266 -26.92 3.58 -3.77
C ARG A 266 -27.08 2.58 -4.91
N ASN A 267 -28.04 2.86 -5.78
CA ASN A 267 -28.24 2.09 -6.99
C ASN A 267 -27.31 2.59 -8.12
N PHE A 268 -26.90 1.67 -8.99
CA PHE A 268 -26.17 1.95 -10.22
C PHE A 268 -26.71 1.08 -11.35
N SER A 269 -26.74 1.62 -12.57
CA SER A 269 -27.16 0.86 -13.75
C SER A 269 -26.02 -0.01 -14.29
N CYS A 270 -26.36 -1.25 -14.64
CA CYS A 270 -25.48 -2.20 -15.31
C CYS A 270 -26.16 -2.67 -16.60
N LEU A 271 -25.58 -2.31 -17.74
CA LEU A 271 -26.03 -2.78 -19.04
C LEU A 271 -25.16 -3.96 -19.46
N THR A 272 -25.78 -5.08 -19.80
CA THR A 272 -25.10 -6.27 -20.32
C THR A 272 -25.55 -6.55 -21.74
N LEU A 273 -24.59 -6.57 -22.67
CA LEU A 273 -24.81 -7.04 -24.03
C LEU A 273 -24.34 -8.49 -24.15
N LYS A 274 -25.26 -9.43 -24.34
CA LYS A 274 -24.97 -10.85 -24.55
C LYS A 274 -25.88 -11.42 -25.64
N ASP A 275 -25.34 -12.23 -26.54
CA ASP A 275 -26.10 -12.83 -27.66
C ASP A 275 -26.94 -11.84 -28.49
N LYS A 276 -26.43 -10.60 -28.64
CA LYS A 276 -27.06 -9.45 -29.33
C LYS A 276 -28.29 -8.85 -28.61
N GLN A 277 -28.59 -9.30 -27.40
CA GLN A 277 -29.60 -8.71 -26.54
C GLN A 277 -28.93 -7.82 -25.50
N ILE A 278 -29.55 -6.67 -25.24
CA ILE A 278 -29.16 -5.76 -24.16
C ILE A 278 -30.14 -5.97 -23.03
N THR A 279 -29.62 -6.28 -21.85
CA THR A 279 -30.38 -6.32 -20.60
C THR A 279 -29.87 -5.22 -19.69
N GLU A 280 -30.80 -4.52 -19.05
CA GLU A 280 -30.50 -3.55 -18.00
C GLU A 280 -30.83 -4.16 -16.64
N GLU A 281 -29.91 -4.05 -15.71
CA GLU A 281 -30.10 -4.45 -14.32
C GLU A 281 -29.70 -3.29 -13.42
N ILE A 282 -30.59 -2.92 -12.49
CA ILE A 282 -30.29 -1.97 -11.42
C ILE A 282 -29.68 -2.77 -10.27
N LYS A 283 -28.40 -2.51 -10.01
CA LYS A 283 -27.65 -3.10 -8.88
C LYS A 283 -27.50 -2.08 -7.78
N SER A 284 -27.17 -2.53 -6.58
CA SER A 284 -26.88 -1.66 -5.44
C SER A 284 -25.47 -1.89 -4.92
N GLU A 285 -24.77 -0.81 -4.61
CA GLU A 285 -23.51 -0.82 -3.88
C GLU A 285 -23.64 -0.04 -2.57
N ASN A 286 -22.76 -0.31 -1.61
CA ASN A 286 -22.65 0.49 -0.40
C ASN A 286 -21.61 1.59 -0.64
N THR A 287 -21.96 2.86 -0.39
CA THR A 287 -21.06 4.00 -0.59
C THR A 287 -20.98 4.88 0.65
N GLY A 288 -19.82 5.50 0.87
CA GLY A 288 -19.60 6.42 1.99
C GLY A 288 -19.42 5.74 3.35
N ALA A 289 -19.15 4.43 3.38
CA ALA A 289 -18.76 3.76 4.61
C ALA A 289 -17.37 4.25 5.03
N GLU A 290 -17.22 4.63 6.29
CA GLU A 290 -15.98 5.17 6.84
C GLU A 290 -15.63 4.38 8.10
N LYS A 291 -14.43 3.79 8.15
CA LYS A 291 -13.98 2.97 9.27
C LYS A 291 -12.77 3.56 9.96
N ALA A 292 -12.83 3.70 11.27
CA ALA A 292 -11.80 4.24 12.14
C ALA A 292 -11.26 5.60 11.67
N LYS A 293 -12.15 6.46 11.15
CA LYS A 293 -11.81 7.77 10.60
C LYS A 293 -12.03 8.87 11.64
N LEU A 294 -11.29 9.96 11.48
CA LEU A 294 -11.36 11.15 12.32
C LEU A 294 -12.43 12.12 11.79
N PHE A 295 -13.35 12.50 12.66
CA PHE A 295 -14.41 13.48 12.39
C PHE A 295 -14.27 14.67 13.32
N PRO A 296 -14.32 15.92 12.81
CA PRO A 296 -14.39 17.08 13.68
C PRO A 296 -15.72 17.07 14.43
N THR A 297 -15.68 17.45 15.69
CA THR A 297 -16.88 17.70 16.51
C THR A 297 -17.34 19.14 16.33
N ASP A 298 -18.50 19.49 16.88
CA ASP A 298 -18.97 20.88 16.92
C ASP A 298 -17.94 21.81 17.58
N ILE A 299 -17.26 21.35 18.64
CA ILE A 299 -16.19 22.09 19.30
C ILE A 299 -15.00 22.27 18.36
N GLY A 300 -14.60 21.20 17.65
CA GLY A 300 -13.47 21.25 16.71
C GLY A 300 -13.73 22.10 15.46
N MET A 301 -14.99 22.34 15.09
CA MET A 301 -15.36 23.21 13.97
C MET A 301 -15.36 24.70 14.32
N VAL A 302 -15.47 25.05 15.60
CA VAL A 302 -15.59 26.44 16.08
C VAL A 302 -14.25 27.06 16.46
N VAL A 303 -13.25 26.24 16.84
CA VAL A 303 -11.94 26.67 17.34
C VAL A 303 -10.92 26.89 16.22
#